data_AF-A0A5N4WM04-F1
#
_entry.id   AF-A0A5N4WM04-F1
#
_cell.length_a   1.000
_cell.length_b   1.000
_cell.length_c   1.000
_cell.angle_alpha   90.00
_cell.angle_beta   90.00
_cell.angle_gamma   90.00
#
_symmetry.space_group_name_H-M   'P 1'
#
loop_
_entity.id
_entity.type
_entity.pdbx_description
1 polymer ?
#
loop_
_entity_poly.entity_id
_entity_poly.type
_entity_poly.pdbx_seq_one_letter_code
_entity_poly.pdbx_strand_id
1 'polypeptide(L)'
;MLKFILSTSVLVFGAIGLACAQQPTTESDPYSECVEQTIQEQQLPGINNSVVQICADQTKQCYEKQIVALLDQIRAQSAEWKQPERYQAILKSQRLWKAYVDQECDNAGQYIGSPMYAYCPMQHYAERVAQLQQYI
;
A
#
# COMPACT_ATOMS: atom_id res chain seq x y z
N MET A 1 15.83 35.00 44.59
CA MET A 1 14.49 34.71 44.02
C MET A 1 14.69 34.45 42.54
N LEU A 2 14.37 33.25 42.04
CA LEU A 2 13.64 32.97 40.78
C LEU A 2 13.69 31.45 40.54
N LYS A 3 12.56 30.76 40.78
CA LYS A 3 12.37 29.34 40.45
C LYS A 3 12.09 29.24 38.95
N PHE A 4 12.99 28.65 38.17
CA PHE A 4 12.67 28.23 36.81
C PHE A 4 12.10 26.81 36.85
N ILE A 5 10.78 26.71 36.77
CA ILE A 5 10.09 25.44 36.52
C ILE A 5 10.16 25.23 35.01
N LEU A 6 11.08 24.38 34.56
CA LEU A 6 11.13 23.93 33.18
C LEU A 6 10.03 22.87 33.01
N SER A 7 8.85 23.29 32.56
CA SER A 7 7.77 22.38 32.19
C SER A 7 8.16 21.68 30.88
N THR A 8 8.65 20.45 30.95
CA THR A 8 8.88 19.61 29.77
C THR A 8 7.54 19.18 29.20
N SER A 9 7.02 19.96 28.26
CA SER A 9 5.96 19.49 27.36
C SER A 9 6.54 18.35 26.52
N VAL A 10 6.17 17.12 26.87
CA VAL A 10 6.40 15.95 26.03
C VAL A 10 5.53 16.13 24.79
N LEU A 11 6.15 16.59 23.70
CA LEU A 11 5.61 16.48 22.36
C LEU A 11 5.51 14.98 22.04
N VAL A 12 4.33 14.40 22.27
CA VAL A 12 3.97 13.11 21.70
C VAL A 12 3.86 13.36 20.20
N PHE A 13 4.97 13.20 19.49
CA PHE A 13 4.94 12.94 18.07
C PHE A 13 4.24 11.59 17.91
N GLY A 14 2.93 11.62 17.71
CA GLY A 14 2.19 10.53 17.08
C GLY A 14 2.74 10.40 15.66
N ALA A 15 3.89 9.76 15.54
CA ALA A 15 4.42 9.32 14.26
C ALA A 15 3.50 8.19 13.81
N ILE A 16 2.41 8.55 13.15
CA ILE A 16 1.78 7.66 12.17
C ILE A 16 2.82 7.57 11.06
N GLY A 17 3.82 6.71 11.27
CA GLY A 17 4.83 6.39 10.31
C GLY A 17 4.13 5.70 9.16
N LEU A 18 3.81 6.46 8.10
CA LEU A 18 3.58 5.88 6.78
C LEU A 18 4.92 5.28 6.33
N ALA A 19 5.27 4.11 6.84
CA ALA A 19 6.39 3.32 6.39
C ALA A 19 6.02 2.65 5.06
N CYS A 20 5.80 3.44 4.01
CA CYS A 20 5.66 2.90 2.65
C CYS A 20 7.02 2.55 2.01
N ALA A 21 8.06 2.34 2.81
CA ALA A 21 9.44 2.18 2.35
C ALA A 21 10.08 0.92 2.91
N GLN A 22 9.51 -0.24 2.59
CA GLN A 22 10.19 -1.53 2.69
C GLN A 22 9.73 -2.40 1.52
N GLN A 23 10.69 -2.96 0.78
CA GLN A 23 10.40 -4.09 -0.10
C GLN A 23 9.90 -5.23 0.79
N PRO A 24 8.84 -5.97 0.40
CA PRO A 24 8.35 -7.08 1.22
C PRO A 24 9.48 -8.12 1.35
N THR A 25 10.07 -8.22 2.54
CA THR A 25 10.87 -9.39 2.91
C THR A 25 9.90 -10.47 3.37
N THR A 26 10.31 -11.74 3.28
CA THR A 26 9.49 -12.89 3.69
C THR A 26 9.07 -12.89 5.18
N GLU A 27 9.49 -11.91 5.97
CA GLU A 27 9.31 -11.85 7.41
C GLU A 27 8.37 -10.73 7.89
N SER A 28 7.97 -9.77 7.04
CA SER A 28 6.99 -8.76 7.43
C SER A 28 6.19 -8.19 6.25
N ASP A 29 4.89 -8.47 6.23
CA ASP A 29 3.93 -7.93 5.25
C ASP A 29 3.28 -6.65 5.82
N PRO A 30 3.31 -5.50 5.10
CA PRO A 30 2.78 -4.22 5.60
C PRO A 30 1.32 -4.27 6.06
N TYR A 31 0.50 -5.15 5.48
CA TYR A 31 -0.87 -5.35 5.93
C TYR A 31 -0.91 -6.02 7.30
N SER A 32 -0.15 -7.09 7.48
CA SER A 32 -0.05 -7.82 8.75
C SER A 32 0.48 -6.92 9.88
N GLU A 33 1.49 -6.10 9.61
CA GLU A 33 1.99 -5.10 10.57
C GLU A 33 0.90 -4.10 10.97
N CYS A 34 0.16 -3.56 10.00
CA CYS A 34 -0.94 -2.64 10.29
C CYS A 34 -2.02 -3.29 11.15
N VAL A 35 -2.38 -4.55 10.86
CA VAL A 35 -3.40 -5.28 11.61
C VAL A 35 -2.99 -5.44 13.08
N GLU A 36 -1.75 -5.88 13.32
CA GLU A 36 -1.21 -6.05 14.67
C GLU A 36 -1.19 -4.73 15.44
N GLN A 37 -0.66 -3.66 14.82
CA GLN A 37 -0.61 -2.32 15.41
C GLN A 37 -2.02 -1.80 15.73
N THR A 38 -2.95 -1.90 14.79
CA THR A 38 -4.32 -1.39 14.96
C THR A 38 -5.05 -2.12 16.10
N ILE A 39 -4.90 -3.45 16.18
CA ILE A 39 -5.49 -4.25 17.27
C ILE A 39 -4.92 -3.83 18.61
N GLN A 40 -3.60 -3.65 18.69
CA GLN A 40 -2.92 -3.26 19.93
C GLN A 40 -3.29 -1.83 20.37
N GLU A 41 -3.23 -0.85 19.48
CA GLU A 41 -3.50 0.56 19.77
C GLU A 41 -4.95 0.81 20.17
N GLN A 42 -5.90 0.12 19.50
CA GLN A 42 -7.32 0.27 19.77
C GLN A 42 -7.85 -0.73 20.82
N GLN A 43 -6.99 -1.56 21.42
CA GLN A 43 -7.34 -2.56 22.42
C GLN A 43 -8.47 -3.49 21.96
N LEU A 44 -8.43 -3.90 20.69
CA LEU A 44 -9.45 -4.74 20.10
C LEU A 44 -9.20 -6.21 20.48
N PRO A 45 -10.26 -7.03 20.61
CA PRO A 45 -10.12 -8.46 20.92
C PRO A 45 -9.52 -9.26 19.76
N GLY A 46 -9.41 -8.67 18.57
CA GLY A 46 -8.89 -9.30 17.36
C GLY A 46 -9.32 -8.54 16.10
N ILE A 47 -9.05 -9.14 14.95
CA ILE A 47 -9.40 -8.59 13.65
C ILE A 47 -10.92 -8.51 13.45
N ASN A 48 -11.37 -7.43 12.84
CA ASN A 48 -12.76 -7.23 12.41
C ASN A 48 -12.79 -6.47 11.08
N ASN A 49 -13.98 -6.31 10.49
CA ASN A 49 -14.14 -5.68 9.18
C ASN A 49 -13.53 -4.27 9.09
N SER A 50 -13.63 -3.47 10.17
CA SER A 50 -13.06 -2.13 10.21
C SER A 50 -11.53 -2.16 10.20
N VAL A 51 -10.92 -3.09 10.96
CA VAL A 51 -9.46 -3.29 10.96
C VAL A 51 -8.99 -3.71 9.57
N VAL A 52 -9.66 -4.68 8.94
CA VAL A 52 -9.33 -5.10 7.58
C VAL A 52 -9.42 -3.93 6.60
N GLN A 53 -10.49 -3.13 6.67
CA GLN A 53 -10.67 -1.99 5.77
C GLN A 53 -9.55 -0.95 5.93
N ILE A 54 -9.28 -0.51 7.16
CA ILE A 54 -8.22 0.47 7.45
C ILE A 54 -6.87 -0.01 6.91
N CYS A 55 -6.50 -1.25 7.24
CA CYS A 55 -5.19 -1.77 6.88
C CYS A 55 -5.07 -2.11 5.40
N ALA A 56 -6.14 -2.58 4.77
CA ALA A 56 -6.15 -2.82 3.33
C ALA A 56 -6.03 -1.51 2.54
N ASP A 57 -6.77 -0.47 2.93
CA ASP A 57 -6.68 0.85 2.29
C ASP A 57 -5.30 1.48 2.45
N GLN A 58 -4.74 1.44 3.65
CA GLN A 58 -3.38 1.95 3.93
C GLN A 58 -2.33 1.19 3.10
N THR A 59 -2.41 -0.13 3.10
CA THR A 59 -1.45 -0.98 2.39
C THR A 59 -1.56 -0.80 0.88
N LYS A 60 -2.79 -0.76 0.34
CA LYS A 60 -3.04 -0.44 -1.08
C LYS A 60 -2.40 0.89 -1.47
N GLN A 61 -2.53 1.94 -0.65
CA GLN A 61 -1.92 3.24 -0.94
C GLN A 61 -0.39 3.16 -1.00
N CYS A 62 0.24 2.35 -0.15
CA CYS A 62 1.68 2.12 -0.25
C CYS A 62 2.05 1.39 -1.55
N TYR A 63 1.31 0.34 -1.92
CA TYR A 63 1.55 -0.35 -3.20
C TYR A 63 1.29 0.54 -4.42
N GLU A 64 0.31 1.43 -4.37
CA GLU A 64 0.04 2.41 -5.43
C GLU A 64 1.24 3.34 -5.67
N LYS A 65 1.86 3.84 -4.59
CA LYS A 65 3.09 4.62 -4.67
C LYS A 65 4.25 3.81 -5.26
N GLN A 66 4.38 2.54 -4.86
CA GLN A 66 5.41 1.64 -5.40
C GLN A 66 5.19 1.39 -6.90
N ILE A 67 3.96 1.13 -7.34
CA ILE A 67 3.62 0.96 -8.76
C ILE A 67 4.06 2.18 -9.57
N VAL A 68 3.76 3.40 -9.10
CA VAL A 68 4.18 4.64 -9.77
C VAL A 68 5.71 4.71 -9.89
N ALA A 69 6.43 4.45 -8.79
CA ALA A 69 7.89 4.48 -8.79
C ALA A 69 8.51 3.44 -9.74
N LEU A 70 7.96 2.21 -9.77
CA LEU A 70 8.40 1.15 -10.67
C LEU A 70 8.15 1.53 -12.14
N LEU A 71 7.01 2.14 -12.45
CA LEU A 71 6.71 2.63 -13.80
C LEU A 71 7.66 3.75 -14.23
N ASP A 72 8.04 4.65 -13.33
CA ASP A 72 9.05 5.68 -13.59
C ASP A 72 10.44 5.08 -13.86
N GLN A 73 10.83 4.02 -13.13
CA GLN A 73 12.07 3.28 -13.36
C GLN A 73 12.05 2.56 -14.71
N ILE A 74 10.94 1.88 -15.03
CA ILE A 74 10.72 1.22 -16.33
C ILE A 74 10.83 2.23 -17.47
N ARG A 75 10.27 3.45 -17.30
CA ARG A 75 10.39 4.54 -18.29
C ARG A 75 11.86 4.92 -18.52
N ALA A 76 12.62 5.12 -17.44
CA ALA A 76 14.03 5.50 -17.53
C ALA A 76 14.87 4.42 -18.24
N GLN A 77 14.74 3.16 -17.84
CA GLN A 77 15.41 2.02 -18.49
C GLN A 77 15.03 1.90 -19.97
N SER A 78 13.74 2.05 -20.30
CA SER A 78 13.27 2.03 -21.69
C SER A 78 13.92 3.12 -22.55
N ALA A 79 14.16 4.31 -21.99
CA ALA A 79 14.87 5.38 -22.70
C ALA A 79 16.35 5.04 -22.89
N GLU A 80 17.02 4.54 -21.84
CA GLU A 80 18.42 4.12 -21.87
C GLU A 80 18.68 3.01 -22.91
N TRP A 81 17.81 2.00 -22.95
CA TRP A 81 17.91 0.86 -23.86
C TRP A 81 17.39 1.17 -25.27
N LYS A 82 16.92 2.41 -25.53
CA LYS A 82 16.32 2.84 -26.80
C LYS A 82 15.11 1.98 -27.20
N GLN A 83 14.29 1.59 -26.23
CA GLN A 83 13.07 0.80 -26.38
C GLN A 83 11.83 1.59 -25.93
N PRO A 84 11.42 2.66 -26.64
CA PRO A 84 10.29 3.49 -26.25
C PRO A 84 8.94 2.74 -26.25
N GLU A 85 8.78 1.77 -27.15
CA GLU A 85 7.58 0.91 -27.25
C GLU A 85 7.33 0.09 -25.98
N ARG A 86 8.39 -0.36 -25.29
CA ARG A 86 8.28 -1.16 -24.05
C ARG A 86 7.52 -0.40 -22.97
N TYR A 87 7.90 0.86 -22.72
CA TYR A 87 7.21 1.69 -21.72
C TYR A 87 5.75 1.95 -22.12
N GLN A 88 5.48 2.24 -23.40
CA GLN A 88 4.11 2.47 -23.86
C GLN A 88 3.22 1.24 -23.72
N ALA A 89 3.75 0.05 -24.03
CA ALA A 89 3.04 -1.21 -23.87
C ALA A 89 2.73 -1.51 -22.39
N ILE A 90 3.71 -1.30 -21.50
CA ILE A 90 3.53 -1.50 -20.04
C ILE A 90 2.52 -0.48 -19.48
N LEU A 91 2.59 0.78 -19.90
CA LEU A 91 1.64 1.81 -19.46
C LEU A 91 0.21 1.52 -19.96
N LYS A 92 0.06 1.00 -21.18
CA LYS A 92 -1.23 0.52 -21.69
C LYS A 92 -1.75 -0.64 -20.84
N SER A 93 -0.90 -1.62 -20.53
CA SER A 93 -1.25 -2.73 -19.63
C SER A 93 -1.66 -2.23 -18.24
N GLN A 94 -0.97 -1.24 -17.67
CA GLN A 94 -1.31 -0.66 -16.37
C GLN A 94 -2.73 -0.09 -16.33
N ARG A 95 -3.13 0.66 -17.38
CA ARG A 95 -4.48 1.24 -17.46
C ARG A 95 -5.57 0.17 -17.56
N LEU A 96 -5.34 -0.86 -18.39
CA LEU A 96 -6.26 -1.98 -18.54
C LEU A 96 -6.38 -2.80 -17.25
N TRP A 97 -5.24 -3.08 -16.62
CA TRP A 97 -5.19 -3.79 -15.35
C TRP A 97 -5.96 -3.04 -14.26
N LYS A 98 -5.82 -1.71 -14.16
CA LYS A 98 -6.59 -0.93 -13.19
C LYS A 98 -8.10 -1.08 -13.39
N ALA A 99 -8.57 -0.96 -14.63
CA ALA A 99 -10.00 -1.11 -14.93
C ALA A 99 -10.50 -2.54 -14.60
N TYR A 100 -9.68 -3.56 -14.87
CA TYR A 100 -9.97 -4.94 -14.49
C TYR A 100 -10.09 -5.08 -12.97
N VAL A 101 -9.11 -4.60 -12.19
CA VAL A 101 -9.13 -4.70 -10.72
C VAL A 101 -10.32 -3.94 -10.13
N ASP A 102 -10.60 -2.73 -10.63
CA ASP A 102 -11.74 -1.95 -10.15
C ASP A 102 -13.06 -2.72 -10.36
N GLN A 103 -13.25 -3.37 -11.51
CA GLN A 103 -14.45 -4.16 -11.81
C GLN A 103 -14.52 -5.48 -11.02
N GLU A 104 -13.44 -6.25 -10.97
CA GLU A 104 -13.44 -7.54 -10.28
C GLU A 104 -13.58 -7.38 -8.77
N CYS A 105 -12.98 -6.35 -8.19
CA CYS A 105 -13.13 -6.09 -6.76
C CYS A 105 -14.51 -5.54 -6.40
N ASP A 106 -15.17 -4.81 -7.29
CA ASP A 106 -16.58 -4.46 -7.12
C ASP A 106 -17.47 -5.72 -7.18
N ASN A 107 -17.26 -6.60 -8.17
CA ASN A 107 -17.97 -7.88 -8.26
C ASN A 107 -17.77 -8.73 -7.00
N ALA A 108 -16.53 -8.86 -6.53
CA ALA A 108 -16.20 -9.59 -5.30
C ALA A 108 -16.86 -8.95 -4.08
N GLY A 109 -16.85 -7.62 -3.99
CA GLY A 109 -17.55 -6.87 -2.95
C GLY A 109 -19.07 -7.08 -2.96
N GLN A 110 -19.69 -7.15 -4.12
CA GLN A 110 -21.13 -7.42 -4.26
C GLN A 110 -21.49 -8.85 -3.85
N TYR A 111 -20.64 -9.84 -4.16
CA TYR A 111 -20.94 -11.24 -3.88
C TYR A 111 -20.56 -11.67 -2.45
N ILE A 112 -19.44 -11.19 -1.93
CA ILE A 112 -18.89 -11.58 -0.61
C ILE A 112 -19.29 -10.59 0.49
N GLY A 113 -19.39 -9.30 0.16
CA GLY A 113 -19.66 -8.23 1.12
C GLY A 113 -18.40 -7.61 1.73
N SER A 114 -18.60 -6.68 2.66
CA SER A 114 -17.49 -6.02 3.35
C SER A 114 -16.72 -7.01 4.24
N PRO A 115 -15.38 -6.92 4.32
CA PRO A 115 -14.51 -5.81 3.88
C PRO A 115 -13.90 -6.00 2.47
N MET A 116 -14.49 -6.85 1.62
CA MET A 116 -13.87 -7.25 0.35
C MET A 116 -13.58 -6.07 -0.60
N TYR A 117 -14.40 -5.01 -0.56
CA TYR A 117 -14.19 -3.78 -1.34
C TYR A 117 -12.82 -3.13 -1.12
N ALA A 118 -12.22 -3.27 0.07
CA ALA A 118 -10.89 -2.77 0.38
C ALA A 118 -9.81 -3.86 0.28
N TYR A 119 -10.14 -5.08 0.72
CA TYR A 119 -9.17 -6.18 0.75
C TYR A 119 -8.76 -6.66 -0.66
N CYS A 120 -9.73 -6.85 -1.56
CA CYS A 120 -9.45 -7.27 -2.94
C CYS A 120 -8.47 -6.34 -3.68
N PRO A 121 -8.69 -5.01 -3.74
CA PRO A 121 -7.78 -4.15 -4.49
C PRO A 121 -6.40 -4.09 -3.83
N MET A 122 -6.28 -4.21 -2.51
CA MET A 122 -4.98 -4.32 -1.85
C MET A 122 -4.18 -5.52 -2.37
N GLN A 123 -4.78 -6.71 -2.44
CA GLN A 123 -4.11 -7.91 -2.93
C GLN A 123 -3.63 -7.77 -4.37
N HIS A 124 -4.49 -7.29 -5.27
CA HIS A 124 -4.09 -7.08 -6.66
C HIS A 124 -2.99 -6.03 -6.80
N TYR A 125 -2.99 -4.98 -5.98
CA TYR A 125 -1.91 -3.97 -6.03
C TYR A 125 -0.57 -4.58 -5.56
N ALA A 126 -0.58 -5.47 -4.57
CA ALA A 126 0.60 -6.24 -4.17
C ALA A 126 1.13 -7.11 -5.33
N GLU A 127 0.25 -7.85 -6.00
CA GLU A 127 0.59 -8.67 -7.17
C GLU A 127 1.17 -7.82 -8.30
N ARG A 128 0.62 -6.63 -8.52
CA ARG A 128 1.09 -5.73 -9.57
C ARG A 128 2.46 -5.13 -9.26
N VAL A 129 2.74 -4.83 -7.99
CA VAL A 129 4.10 -4.48 -7.54
C VAL A 129 5.07 -5.61 -7.88
N ALA A 130 4.76 -6.85 -7.48
CA ALA A 130 5.60 -8.01 -7.76
C ALA A 130 5.81 -8.24 -9.27
N GLN A 131 4.76 -8.07 -10.07
CA GLN A 131 4.84 -8.18 -11.53
C GLN A 131 5.74 -7.11 -12.14
N LEU A 132 5.59 -5.84 -11.75
CA LEU A 132 6.39 -4.75 -12.31
C LEU A 132 7.87 -4.84 -11.91
N GLN A 133 8.16 -5.37 -10.72
CA GLN A 133 9.54 -5.67 -10.29
C GLN A 133 10.23 -6.67 -11.22
N GLN A 134 9.52 -7.62 -11.82
CA GLN A 134 10.09 -8.57 -12.79
C GLN A 134 10.50 -7.92 -14.12
N TYR A 135 10.06 -6.69 -14.38
CA TYR A 135 10.38 -5.98 -15.63
C TYR A 135 11.64 -5.13 -15.51
N ILE A 136 12.12 -4.88 -14.30
CA ILE A 136 13.25 -4.00 -13.98
C ILE A 136 14.56 -4.77 -14.00
#